data_AF-A0A3A0CWD7-F1
#
_entry.id   AF-A0A3A0CWD7-F1
#
_cell.length_a   1.000
_cell.length_b   1.000
_cell.length_c   1.000
_cell.angle_alpha   90.00
_cell.angle_beta   90.00
_cell.angle_gamma   90.00
#
_symmetry.space_group_name_H-M   'P 1'
#
loop_
_entity.id
_entity.type
_entity.pdbx_description
1 polymer ?
#
loop_
_entity_poly.entity_id
_entity_poly.type
_entity_poly.pdbx_seq_one_letter_code
_entity_poly.pdbx_strand_id
1 'polypeptide(L)'
;MAQHDRKSPPSWLRALGSDDLPESLNTEGRSYRLSKTFKHDFFAATGLYQSGDGHKIILKIGRLATLMGIPLSFIGRYLARHEARLYTAVQGIEGVPRFLGRYEKTGILHDFVEGAPLSKEGTLADDFFPRLEALLGEIHRRTTAARI
;
A
#
# COMPACT_ATOMS: atom_id res chain seq x y z
N MET A 1 -9.28 -5.07 27.89
CA MET A 1 -9.10 -3.99 26.89
C MET A 1 -10.18 -4.15 25.84
N ALA A 2 -11.15 -3.24 25.80
CA ALA A 2 -12.30 -3.33 24.90
C ALA A 2 -11.85 -3.15 23.44
N GLN A 3 -11.97 -4.22 22.66
CA GLN A 3 -11.95 -4.18 21.20
C GLN A 3 -13.13 -3.29 20.79
N HIS A 4 -12.85 -2.07 20.35
CA HIS A 4 -13.85 -1.27 19.66
C HIS A 4 -14.20 -2.02 18.38
N ASP A 5 -15.38 -2.64 18.35
CA ASP A 5 -15.94 -3.28 17.18
C ASP A 5 -16.25 -2.18 16.16
N ARG A 6 -15.25 -1.81 15.37
CA ARG A 6 -15.33 -0.72 14.42
C ARG A 6 -16.19 -1.22 13.27
N LYS A 7 -17.50 -0.94 13.33
CA LYS A 7 -18.46 -1.24 12.25
C LYS A 7 -17.81 -0.97 10.91
N SER A 8 -17.64 -2.01 10.11
CA SER A 8 -17.11 -1.89 8.76
C SER A 8 -17.97 -0.88 8.00
N PRO A 9 -17.35 0.06 7.25
CA PRO A 9 -18.12 0.99 6.46
C PRO A 9 -19.05 0.22 5.52
N PRO A 10 -20.26 0.75 5.24
CA PRO A 10 -21.18 0.17 4.28
C PRO A 10 -20.48 -0.21 2.97
N SER A 11 -20.85 -1.33 2.35
CA SER A 11 -20.15 -1.87 1.18
C SER A 11 -19.98 -0.87 0.04
N TRP A 12 -20.97 0.00 -0.21
CA TRP A 12 -20.88 1.06 -1.24
C TRP A 12 -19.82 2.15 -0.96
N LEU A 13 -19.41 2.31 0.31
CA LEU A 13 -18.29 3.15 0.73
C LEU A 13 -16.95 2.42 0.73
N ARG A 14 -16.90 1.11 0.49
CA ARG A 14 -15.65 0.35 0.37
C ARG A 14 -15.11 0.42 -1.05
N ALA A 15 -13.80 0.48 -1.18
CA ALA A 15 -13.10 0.57 -2.47
C ALA A 15 -13.42 -0.61 -3.39
N LEU A 16 -13.71 -1.78 -2.82
CA LEU A 16 -14.02 -3.01 -3.54
C LEU A 16 -15.50 -3.38 -3.42
N GLY A 17 -16.34 -2.51 -2.86
CA GLY A 17 -17.76 -2.80 -2.72
C GLY A 17 -18.02 -3.84 -1.64
N SER A 18 -18.77 -4.86 -2.01
CA SER A 18 -19.00 -6.02 -1.14
C SER A 18 -17.84 -7.02 -1.17
N ASP A 19 -16.92 -6.90 -2.13
CA ASP A 19 -15.80 -7.81 -2.28
C ASP A 19 -14.70 -7.50 -1.25
N ASP A 20 -13.95 -8.54 -0.89
CA ASP A 20 -12.76 -8.45 -0.06
C ASP A 20 -11.47 -8.49 -0.90
N LEU A 21 -10.33 -8.32 -0.23
CA LEU A 21 -9.04 -8.59 -0.85
C LEU A 21 -8.92 -10.08 -1.22
N PRO A 22 -8.21 -10.43 -2.30
CA PRO A 22 -8.05 -11.83 -2.71
C PRO A 22 -7.38 -12.64 -1.60
N GLU A 23 -7.86 -13.86 -1.34
CA GLU A 23 -7.29 -14.69 -0.26
C GLU A 23 -5.83 -15.10 -0.53
N SER A 24 -5.45 -15.18 -1.79
CA SER A 24 -4.10 -15.51 -2.21
C SER A 24 -3.73 -14.85 -3.54
N LEU A 25 -2.44 -14.73 -3.79
CA LEU A 25 -1.90 -14.26 -5.05
C LEU A 25 -0.55 -14.92 -5.33
N ASN A 26 -0.13 -14.91 -6.59
CA ASN A 26 1.19 -15.36 -7.01
C ASN A 26 1.96 -14.20 -7.65
N THR A 27 3.19 -13.96 -7.21
CA THR A 27 4.09 -12.96 -7.82
C THR A 27 5.54 -13.39 -7.63
N GLU A 28 6.40 -13.04 -8.59
CA GLU A 28 7.83 -13.42 -8.60
C GLU A 28 8.07 -14.93 -8.34
N GLY A 29 7.17 -15.79 -8.82
CA GLY A 29 7.26 -17.24 -8.62
C GLY A 29 6.93 -17.72 -7.19
N ARG A 30 6.49 -16.84 -6.30
CA ARG A 30 6.07 -17.15 -4.92
C ARG A 30 4.55 -17.06 -4.78
N SER A 31 4.00 -17.95 -3.96
CA SER A 31 2.60 -17.91 -3.55
C SER A 31 2.47 -17.22 -2.20
N TYR A 32 1.52 -16.29 -2.10
CA TYR A 32 1.25 -15.56 -0.87
C TYR A 32 -0.21 -15.70 -0.45
N ARG A 33 -0.45 -15.75 0.85
CA ARG A 33 -1.79 -15.76 1.44
C ARG A 33 -2.05 -14.49 2.23
N LEU A 34 -3.28 -13.97 2.14
CA LEU A 34 -3.72 -12.82 2.92
C LEU A 34 -3.60 -13.15 4.42
N SER A 35 -2.77 -12.37 5.10
CA SER A 35 -2.53 -12.49 6.54
C SER A 35 -3.38 -11.47 7.32
N LYS A 36 -3.48 -10.23 6.82
CA LYS A 36 -4.20 -9.16 7.51
C LYS A 36 -4.69 -8.09 6.53
N THR A 37 -5.91 -7.61 6.71
CA THR A 37 -6.39 -6.39 6.05
C THR A 37 -6.12 -5.18 6.94
N PHE A 38 -5.32 -4.22 6.48
CA PHE A 38 -5.01 -3.01 7.23
C PHE A 38 -6.09 -1.94 7.07
N LYS A 39 -6.55 -1.75 5.84
CA LYS A 39 -7.49 -0.69 5.49
C LYS A 39 -8.41 -1.16 4.40
N HIS A 40 -9.67 -0.79 4.50
CA HIS A 40 -10.61 -0.87 3.40
C HIS A 40 -11.55 0.32 3.50
N ASP A 41 -11.12 1.41 2.88
CA ASP A 41 -11.84 2.66 2.87
C ASP A 41 -12.46 2.92 1.48
N PHE A 42 -12.85 4.16 1.23
CA PHE A 42 -13.42 4.59 -0.04
C PHE A 42 -12.46 4.51 -1.24
N PHE A 43 -11.16 4.73 -1.02
CA PHE A 43 -10.17 4.86 -2.08
C PHE A 43 -9.40 3.58 -2.35
N ALA A 44 -9.09 2.79 -1.32
CA ALA A 44 -8.31 1.57 -1.46
C ALA A 44 -8.62 0.51 -0.40
N ALA A 45 -8.30 -0.73 -0.76
CA ALA A 45 -8.11 -1.83 0.16
C ALA A 45 -6.61 -2.18 0.23
N THR A 46 -6.06 -2.29 1.43
CA THR A 46 -4.66 -2.62 1.67
C THR A 46 -4.55 -3.83 2.58
N GLY A 47 -3.81 -4.85 2.16
CA GLY A 47 -3.58 -6.07 2.92
C GLY A 47 -2.12 -6.51 2.94
N LEU A 48 -1.76 -7.16 4.04
CA LEU A 48 -0.51 -7.90 4.25
C LEU A 48 -0.68 -9.32 3.74
N TYR A 49 0.26 -9.75 2.93
CA TYR A 49 0.34 -11.09 2.37
C TYR A 49 1.63 -11.75 2.80
N GLN A 50 1.58 -13.03 3.12
CA GLN A 50 2.72 -13.79 3.61
C GLN A 50 2.91 -15.07 2.78
N SER A 51 4.16 -15.35 2.41
CA SER A 51 4.59 -16.56 1.74
C SER A 51 4.97 -17.64 2.76
N GLY A 52 5.01 -18.91 2.32
CA GLY A 52 5.41 -20.04 3.17
C GLY A 52 6.85 -19.94 3.71
N ASP A 53 7.73 -19.20 3.03
CA ASP A 53 9.09 -18.89 3.46
C ASP A 53 9.19 -17.71 4.46
N GLY A 54 8.06 -17.11 4.84
CA GLY A 54 7.99 -15.98 5.74
C GLY A 54 8.11 -14.61 5.07
N HIS A 55 8.36 -14.54 3.76
CA HIS A 55 8.41 -13.26 3.04
C HIS A 55 7.05 -12.56 3.06
N LYS A 56 7.05 -11.25 3.34
CA LYS A 56 5.84 -10.45 3.47
C LYS A 56 5.79 -9.34 2.43
N ILE A 57 4.61 -9.14 1.85
CA ILE A 57 4.36 -8.10 0.88
C ILE A 57 3.05 -7.37 1.19
N ILE A 58 2.91 -6.17 0.66
CA ILE A 58 1.69 -5.39 0.71
C ILE A 58 1.04 -5.38 -0.66
N LEU A 59 -0.25 -5.71 -0.70
CA LEU A 59 -1.13 -5.42 -1.83
C LEU A 59 -2.03 -4.25 -1.48
N LYS A 60 -2.01 -3.22 -2.32
CA LYS A 60 -2.93 -2.10 -2.26
C LYS A 60 -3.72 -2.04 -3.55
N ILE A 61 -5.03 -2.28 -3.47
CA ILE A 61 -5.95 -2.19 -4.60
C ILE A 61 -6.75 -0.89 -4.49
N GLY A 62 -6.61 -0.02 -5.48
CA GLY A 62 -7.41 1.19 -5.61
C GLY A 62 -8.85 0.88 -6.01
N ARG A 63 -9.73 1.88 -5.84
CA ARG A 63 -11.18 1.75 -6.02
C ARG A 63 -11.59 1.05 -7.32
N LEU A 64 -12.45 0.06 -7.17
CA LEU A 64 -13.20 -0.64 -8.22
C LEU A 64 -14.70 -0.38 -8.13
N ALA A 65 -15.22 -0.17 -6.92
CA ALA A 65 -16.65 0.01 -6.69
C ALA A 65 -17.24 1.25 -7.38
N THR A 66 -18.44 1.10 -7.93
CA THR A 66 -19.25 2.21 -8.42
C THR A 66 -19.73 3.09 -7.26
N LEU A 67 -19.96 4.37 -7.50
CA LEU A 67 -20.69 5.25 -6.57
C LEU A 67 -21.93 5.77 -7.28
N MET A 68 -23.12 5.47 -6.76
CA MET A 68 -24.41 5.90 -7.35
C MET A 68 -24.51 5.63 -8.87
N GLY A 69 -24.02 4.46 -9.32
CA GLY A 69 -24.02 4.08 -10.75
C GLY A 69 -22.83 4.58 -11.57
N ILE A 70 -21.95 5.43 -11.03
CA ILE A 70 -20.77 5.94 -11.72
C ILE A 70 -19.59 4.98 -11.53
N PRO A 71 -18.97 4.44 -12.61
CA PRO A 71 -17.81 3.56 -12.50
C PRO A 71 -16.56 4.36 -12.12
N LEU A 72 -16.09 4.22 -10.87
CA LEU A 72 -14.91 4.94 -10.36
C LEU A 72 -13.58 4.16 -10.52
N SER A 73 -13.58 3.07 -11.28
CA SER A 73 -12.39 2.25 -11.53
C SER A 73 -11.28 2.98 -12.29
N PHE A 74 -11.62 4.05 -13.03
CA PHE A 74 -10.63 4.91 -13.67
C PHE A 74 -9.77 5.67 -12.65
N ILE A 75 -10.36 6.05 -11.50
CA ILE A 75 -9.63 6.70 -10.39
C ILE A 75 -8.63 5.69 -9.80
N GLY A 76 -9.09 4.47 -9.48
CA GLY A 76 -8.20 3.41 -9.00
C GLY A 76 -7.05 3.13 -9.98
N ARG A 77 -7.33 3.14 -11.28
CA ARG A 77 -6.31 2.96 -12.32
C ARG A 77 -5.33 4.13 -12.40
N TYR A 78 -5.81 5.36 -12.30
CA TYR A 78 -4.98 6.55 -12.29
C TYR A 78 -4.03 6.55 -11.08
N LEU A 79 -4.57 6.32 -9.88
CA LEU A 79 -3.80 6.24 -8.65
C LEU A 79 -2.75 5.13 -8.70
N ALA A 80 -3.12 3.92 -9.14
CA ALA A 80 -2.17 2.83 -9.27
C ALA A 80 -1.04 3.12 -10.27
N ARG A 81 -1.33 3.82 -11.37
CA ARG A 81 -0.28 4.25 -12.32
C ARG A 81 0.62 5.31 -11.75
N HIS A 82 0.05 6.30 -11.06
CA HIS A 82 0.82 7.36 -10.40
C HIS A 82 1.73 6.79 -9.32
N GLU A 83 1.21 5.94 -8.44
CA GLU A 83 2.00 5.27 -7.40
C GLU A 83 3.09 4.37 -8.00
N ALA A 84 2.78 3.62 -9.06
CA ALA A 84 3.79 2.80 -9.75
C ALA A 84 4.94 3.64 -10.33
N ARG A 85 4.64 4.83 -10.89
CA ARG A 85 5.68 5.75 -11.39
C ARG A 85 6.54 6.26 -10.25
N LEU A 86 5.93 6.70 -9.15
CA LEU A 86 6.65 7.17 -7.97
C LEU A 86 7.58 6.08 -7.46
N TYR A 87 7.04 4.89 -7.17
CA TYR A 87 7.81 3.74 -6.71
C TYR A 87 8.97 3.41 -7.62
N THR A 88 8.75 3.43 -8.94
CA THR A 88 9.80 3.17 -9.94
C THR A 88 10.91 4.22 -9.88
N ALA A 89 10.56 5.50 -9.79
CA ALA A 89 11.55 6.59 -9.72
C ALA A 89 12.40 6.56 -8.44
N VAL A 90 11.82 6.09 -7.33
CA VAL A 90 12.49 6.03 -6.03
C VAL A 90 13.13 4.67 -5.71
N GLN A 91 13.08 3.70 -6.64
CA GLN A 91 13.69 2.38 -6.41
C GLN A 91 15.20 2.47 -6.11
N GLY A 92 15.66 1.63 -5.19
CA GLY A 92 17.06 1.55 -4.77
C GLY A 92 17.49 2.61 -3.76
N ILE A 93 16.59 3.49 -3.31
CA ILE A 93 16.85 4.33 -2.14
C ILE A 93 16.70 3.46 -0.89
N GLU A 94 17.69 3.49 -0.01
CA GLU A 94 17.61 2.83 1.29
C GLU A 94 16.43 3.38 2.11
N GLY A 95 15.59 2.50 2.67
CA GLY A 95 14.38 2.88 3.40
C GLY A 95 13.11 3.00 2.53
N VAL A 96 13.23 2.93 1.20
CA VAL A 96 12.07 2.77 0.30
C VAL A 96 11.82 1.28 0.07
N PRO A 97 10.58 0.77 0.26
CA PRO A 97 10.30 -0.63 0.00
C PRO A 97 10.45 -0.96 -1.48
N ARG A 98 10.94 -2.17 -1.75
CA ARG A 98 11.10 -2.69 -3.10
C ARG A 98 9.73 -2.79 -3.77
N PHE A 99 9.63 -2.24 -4.97
CA PHE A 99 8.42 -2.30 -5.77
C PHE A 99 8.38 -3.59 -6.58
N LEU A 100 7.34 -4.40 -6.38
CA LEU A 100 7.15 -5.68 -7.07
C LEU A 100 6.35 -5.54 -8.37
N GLY A 101 5.81 -4.35 -8.61
CA GLY A 101 5.04 -4.04 -9.80
C GLY A 101 3.56 -3.79 -9.54
N ARG A 102 2.81 -3.73 -10.64
CA ARG A 102 1.37 -3.51 -10.61
C ARG A 102 0.64 -4.84 -10.46
N TYR A 103 -0.41 -4.82 -9.64
CA TYR A 103 -1.37 -5.92 -9.56
C TYR A 103 -2.60 -5.54 -10.38
N GLU A 104 -2.79 -6.25 -11.50
CA GLU A 104 -3.81 -5.94 -12.49
C GLU A 104 -3.81 -4.45 -12.91
N LYS A 105 -5.00 -3.83 -12.99
CA LYS A 105 -5.16 -2.45 -13.47
C LYS A 105 -5.18 -1.42 -12.34
N THR A 106 -5.55 -1.79 -11.12
CA THR A 106 -5.80 -0.84 -10.02
C THR A 106 -4.99 -1.15 -8.77
N GLY A 107 -4.17 -2.20 -8.77
CA GLY A 107 -3.35 -2.57 -7.63
C GLY A 107 -1.86 -2.32 -7.82
N ILE A 108 -1.16 -2.26 -6.70
CA ILE A 108 0.31 -2.26 -6.62
C ILE A 108 0.79 -3.22 -5.54
N LEU A 109 1.99 -3.75 -5.74
CA LEU A 109 2.68 -4.65 -4.82
C LEU A 109 4.04 -4.07 -4.44
N HIS A 110 4.37 -4.12 -3.15
CA HIS A 110 5.69 -3.78 -2.64
C HIS A 110 6.04 -4.62 -1.41
N ASP A 111 7.32 -4.70 -1.06
CA ASP A 111 7.77 -5.42 0.14
C ASP A 111 7.18 -4.78 1.40
N PHE A 112 6.87 -5.62 2.39
CA PHE A 112 6.45 -5.15 3.71
C PHE A 112 7.68 -4.62 4.48
N VAL A 113 7.54 -3.42 5.04
CA VAL A 113 8.57 -2.85 5.91
C VAL A 113 8.26 -3.26 7.34
N GLU A 114 9.12 -4.10 7.91
CA GLU A 114 9.06 -4.45 9.33
C GLU A 114 9.38 -3.21 10.19
N GLY A 115 8.53 -2.93 11.17
CA GLY A 115 8.72 -1.78 12.04
C GLY A 115 7.53 -1.51 12.96
N ALA A 116 7.73 -0.59 13.90
CA ALA A 116 6.69 -0.11 14.78
C ALA A 116 6.06 1.18 14.22
N PRO A 117 4.73 1.35 14.26
CA PRO A 117 4.10 2.63 13.99
C PRO A 117 4.65 3.70 14.92
N LEU A 118 4.88 4.91 14.40
CA LEU A 118 5.23 6.07 15.23
C LEU A 118 4.07 6.36 16.20
N SER A 119 4.34 6.29 17.50
CA SER A 119 3.41 6.69 18.58
C SER A 119 3.88 7.99 19.23
N LYS A 120 2.96 8.71 19.89
CA LYS A 120 3.32 9.95 20.60
C LYS A 120 4.18 9.68 21.83
N GLU A 121 4.09 8.47 22.37
CA GLU A 121 4.74 8.04 23.60
C GLU A 121 6.05 7.28 23.35
N GLY A 122 6.43 7.07 22.09
CA GLY A 122 7.63 6.31 21.71
C GLY A 122 8.91 7.15 21.77
N THR A 123 10.00 6.55 22.24
CA THR A 123 11.34 7.13 22.10
C THR A 123 11.84 6.88 20.68
N LEU A 124 12.24 7.95 20.00
CA LEU A 124 12.90 7.86 18.69
C LEU A 124 14.42 7.90 18.88
N ALA A 125 15.15 7.27 17.97
CA ALA A 125 16.59 7.45 17.92
C ALA A 125 16.93 8.92 17.60
N ASP A 126 18.03 9.42 18.18
CA ASP A 126 18.45 10.81 18.02
C ASP A 126 18.70 11.19 16.55
N ASP A 127 19.07 10.21 15.73
CA ASP A 127 19.35 10.37 14.30
C ASP A 127 18.11 10.21 13.39
N PHE A 128 16.92 9.96 13.96
CA PHE A 128 15.71 9.69 13.18
C PHE A 128 15.36 10.83 12.22
N PHE A 129 15.29 12.07 12.73
CA PHE A 129 14.92 13.23 11.91
C PHE A 129 15.98 13.56 10.86
N PRO A 130 17.29 13.61 11.17
CA PRO A 130 18.33 13.75 10.15
C PRO A 130 18.24 12.71 9.03
N ARG A 131 18.00 11.44 9.37
CA ARG A 131 17.86 10.36 8.38
C ARG A 131 16.59 10.52 7.53
N LEU A 132 15.47 10.90 8.16
CA LEU A 132 14.22 11.16 7.46
C LEU A 132 14.36 12.33 6.49
N GLU A 133 15.01 13.42 6.90
CA GLU A 133 15.24 14.59 6.04
C GLU A 133 16.11 14.23 4.84
N ALA A 134 17.21 13.50 5.04
CA ALA A 134 18.06 13.03 3.96
C ALA A 134 17.30 12.12 2.98
N LEU A 135 16.48 11.21 3.50
CA LEU A 135 15.63 10.32 2.70
C LEU A 135 14.60 11.09 1.87
N LEU A 136 13.88 12.04 2.49
CA LEU A 136 12.91 12.88 1.80
C LEU A 136 13.57 13.76 0.74
N GLY A 137 14.76 14.29 1.02
CA GLY A 137 15.57 15.02 0.06
C GLY A 137 15.90 14.18 -1.17
N GLU A 138 16.34 12.94 -0.98
CA GLU A 138 16.64 12.02 -2.08
C GLU A 138 15.40 11.65 -2.90
N ILE A 139 14.27 11.39 -2.23
CA ILE A 139 12.98 11.14 -2.89
C ILE A 139 12.59 12.34 -3.75
N HIS A 140 12.60 13.56 -3.20
CA HIS A 140 12.25 14.78 -3.93
C HIS A 140 13.15 15.03 -5.13
N ARG A 141 14.46 14.76 -5.02
CA ARG A 141 15.38 14.89 -6.15
C ARG A 141 14.98 13.98 -7.31
N ARG A 142 14.68 12.71 -7.04
CA ARG A 142 14.33 11.74 -8.09
C ARG A 142 12.96 11.97 -8.71
N THR A 143 11.95 12.30 -7.90
CA THR A 143 10.60 12.57 -8.42
C THR A 143 10.57 13.84 -9.26
N THR A 144 11.27 14.89 -8.84
CA THR A 144 11.43 16.12 -9.64
C THR A 144 12.17 15.86 -10.95
N ALA A 145 13.27 15.10 -10.91
CA ALA A 145 14.01 14.71 -12.11
C ALA A 145 13.14 13.89 -13.08
N ALA A 146 12.30 12.99 -12.55
CA ALA A 146 11.38 12.17 -13.32
C ALA A 146 10.11 12.91 -13.80
N ARG A 147 9.90 14.17 -13.36
CA ARG A 147 8.71 15.00 -13.68
C ARG A 147 7.39 14.28 -13.40
N ILE A 148 7.31 13.59 -12.26
CA ILE A 148 6.11 12.87 -11.81
C ILE A 148 5.14 13.83 -11.12
#